data_AF-A0A8J4WYI2-F1
#
_entry.id   AF-A0A8J4WYI2-F1
#
_cell.length_a   1.000
_cell.length_b   1.000
_cell.length_c   1.000
_cell.angle_alpha   90.00
_cell.angle_beta   90.00
_cell.angle_gamma   90.00
#
_symmetry.space_group_name_H-M   'P 1'
#
loop_
_entity.id
_entity.type
_entity.pdbx_description
1 polymer ?
#
loop_
_entity_poly.entity_id
_entity_poly.type
_entity_poly.pdbx_seq_one_letter_code
_entity_poly.pdbx_strand_id
1 'polypeptide(L)'
;MHLLPPNIMVSGHELIPGVLPPTDSTEDALQRPRLLPAFSCVLEKMCVSLSPSVQAFEADMLERLNSDRNNMTICTEVPSLIVQERRLHVGVHNGLGWVDGPQVMVLEPRAGGSSDLKESSTERHSSLLMLRGNVELRMIRHPAFSLLFQLEYVFSVPLAGDGK
;
A
#
# COMPACT_ATOMS: atom_id res chain seq x y z
N MET A 1 15.53 -10.58 -4.21
CA MET A 1 14.92 -9.65 -5.19
C MET A 1 14.53 -10.52 -6.36
N HIS A 2 13.24 -10.78 -6.52
CA HIS A 2 12.72 -11.61 -7.62
C HIS A 2 12.07 -10.66 -8.62
N LEU A 3 12.51 -10.73 -9.89
CA LEU A 3 11.94 -9.91 -10.96
C LEU A 3 10.66 -10.52 -11.55
N LEU A 4 10.42 -11.79 -11.25
CA LEU A 4 9.31 -12.55 -11.79
C LEU A 4 8.57 -13.24 -10.65
N PRO A 5 7.24 -13.29 -10.70
CA PRO A 5 6.45 -14.16 -9.84
C PRO A 5 6.84 -15.63 -10.03
N PRO A 6 6.58 -16.50 -9.03
CA PRO A 6 6.78 -17.93 -9.18
C PRO A 6 5.88 -18.49 -10.30
N ASN A 7 6.38 -19.49 -11.01
CA ASN A 7 5.67 -20.25 -12.05
C ASN A 7 5.26 -19.46 -13.30
N ILE A 8 5.88 -18.31 -13.58
CA ILE A 8 5.71 -17.63 -14.87
C ILE A 8 6.61 -18.27 -15.93
N MET A 9 6.04 -18.60 -17.08
CA MET A 9 6.81 -19.05 -18.24
C MET A 9 7.33 -17.83 -18.98
N VAL A 10 8.63 -17.80 -19.24
CA VAL A 10 9.30 -16.74 -19.99
C VAL A 10 10.21 -17.35 -21.05
N SER A 11 10.31 -16.68 -22.19
CA SER A 11 11.22 -17.07 -23.26
C SER A 11 12.58 -16.40 -23.08
N GLY A 12 13.67 -17.06 -23.48
CA GLY A 12 15.01 -16.45 -23.51
C GLY A 12 15.15 -15.24 -24.45
N HIS A 13 14.16 -15.06 -25.34
CA HIS A 13 14.08 -13.90 -26.24
C HIS A 13 13.28 -12.72 -25.65
N GLU A 14 12.62 -12.91 -24.50
CA GLU A 14 11.86 -11.86 -23.84
C GLU A 14 12.77 -10.95 -23.01
N LEU A 15 12.55 -9.64 -23.13
CA LEU A 15 13.25 -8.65 -22.32
C LEU A 15 12.58 -8.58 -20.94
N ILE A 16 13.22 -9.17 -19.93
CA ILE A 16 12.77 -9.06 -18.54
C ILE A 16 13.26 -7.73 -17.95
N PRO A 17 12.36 -6.85 -17.48
CA PRO A 17 12.75 -5.61 -16.82
C PRO A 17 13.67 -5.86 -15.63
N GLY A 18 14.84 -5.22 -15.62
CA GLY A 18 15.84 -5.38 -14.56
C GLY A 18 16.94 -6.38 -14.87
N VAL A 19 16.81 -7.17 -15.93
CA VAL A 19 17.88 -8.04 -16.44
C VAL A 19 18.68 -7.26 -17.49
N LEU A 20 20.01 -7.28 -17.36
CA LEU A 20 20.91 -6.72 -18.36
C LEU A 20 20.91 -7.58 -19.62
N PRO A 21 21.01 -6.98 -20.81
CA PRO A 21 21.17 -7.73 -22.03
C PRO A 21 22.43 -8.62 -21.98
N PRO A 22 22.45 -9.73 -22.74
CA PRO A 22 23.61 -10.59 -22.83
C PRO A 22 24.77 -9.81 -23.47
N THR A 23 26.00 -10.15 -23.08
CA THR A 23 27.21 -9.50 -23.61
C THR A 23 27.48 -9.91 -25.05
N ASP A 24 27.13 -11.15 -25.39
CA ASP A 24 27.25 -11.72 -26.72
C ASP A 24 25.84 -11.83 -27.35
N SER A 25 25.72 -11.38 -28.60
CA SER A 25 24.41 -11.24 -29.29
C SER A 25 23.69 -12.58 -29.56
N THR A 26 24.37 -13.70 -29.37
CA THR A 26 23.83 -15.05 -29.56
C THR A 26 23.43 -15.75 -28.27
N GLU A 27 23.71 -15.16 -27.09
CA GLU A 27 23.44 -15.80 -25.80
C GLU A 27 22.05 -15.46 -25.26
N ASP A 28 21.45 -16.41 -24.56
CA ASP A 28 20.21 -16.25 -23.83
C ASP A 28 20.48 -15.58 -22.47
N ALA A 29 19.86 -14.42 -22.24
CA ALA A 29 20.01 -13.64 -21.01
C ALA A 29 19.60 -14.41 -19.75
N LEU A 30 18.76 -15.44 -19.87
CA LEU A 30 18.25 -16.24 -18.77
C LEU A 30 19.17 -17.40 -18.36
N GLN A 31 20.14 -17.79 -19.19
CA GLN A 31 21.11 -18.81 -18.80
C GLN A 31 22.10 -18.31 -17.74
N ARG A 32 22.50 -17.04 -17.84
CA ARG A 32 23.38 -16.35 -16.87
C ARG A 32 22.88 -14.93 -16.61
N PRO A 33 21.75 -14.79 -15.88
CA PRO A 33 21.10 -13.51 -15.72
C PRO A 33 21.96 -12.57 -14.88
N ARG A 34 22.27 -11.41 -15.45
CA ARG A 34 22.92 -10.30 -14.75
C ARG A 34 21.87 -9.24 -14.46
N LEU A 35 21.76 -8.80 -13.22
CA LEU A 35 20.76 -7.81 -12.84
C LEU A 35 21.33 -6.39 -12.94
N LEU A 36 20.47 -5.42 -13.26
CA LEU A 36 20.79 -4.02 -13.09
C LEU A 36 21.10 -3.72 -11.61
N PRO A 37 22.07 -2.84 -11.32
CA PRO A 37 22.42 -2.52 -9.95
C PRO A 37 21.23 -1.85 -9.24
N ALA A 38 20.94 -2.34 -8.03
CA ALA A 38 19.97 -1.73 -7.14
C ALA A 38 20.63 -0.63 -6.30
N PHE A 39 19.84 0.37 -5.91
CA PHE A 39 20.24 1.40 -4.95
C PHE A 39 19.23 1.47 -3.80
N SER A 40 19.71 1.80 -2.60
CA SER A 40 18.82 2.01 -1.45
C SER A 40 18.18 3.39 -1.52
N CYS A 41 16.89 3.47 -1.22
CA CYS A 41 16.16 4.71 -0.99
C CYS A 41 15.38 4.60 0.33
N VAL A 42 15.26 5.73 1.02
CA VAL A 42 14.52 5.82 2.29
C VAL A 42 13.37 6.79 2.07
N LEU A 43 12.17 6.34 2.42
CA LEU A 43 10.97 7.16 2.42
C LEU A 43 10.66 7.56 3.86
N GLU A 44 10.66 8.86 4.13
CA GLU A 44 10.49 9.42 5.46
C GLU A 44 9.16 10.16 5.60
N LYS A 45 8.61 10.17 6.81
CA LYS A 45 7.46 11.03 7.20
C LYS A 45 6.26 10.92 6.25
N MET A 46 5.92 9.71 5.81
CA MET A 46 4.78 9.51 4.93
C MET A 46 3.47 9.90 5.62
N CYS A 47 2.65 10.66 4.87
CA CYS A 47 1.28 10.95 5.21
C CYS A 47 0.36 10.53 4.05
N VAL A 48 -0.82 10.02 4.40
CA VAL A 48 -1.87 9.65 3.46
C VAL A 48 -3.10 10.49 3.76
N SER A 49 -3.59 11.18 2.73
CA SER A 49 -4.83 11.94 2.73
C SER A 49 -5.81 11.31 1.75
N LEU A 50 -7.08 11.22 2.13
CA LEU A 50 -8.16 10.78 1.25
C LEU A 50 -9.15 11.93 1.04
N SER A 51 -9.73 12.00 -0.15
CA SER A 51 -10.77 12.98 -0.48
C SER A 51 -12.16 12.38 -0.25
N PRO A 52 -13.14 13.14 0.29
CA PRO A 52 -13.01 14.54 0.76
C PRO A 52 -12.33 14.67 2.13
N SER A 53 -12.36 13.61 2.95
CA SER A 53 -11.53 13.43 4.14
C SER A 53 -11.43 11.94 4.46
N VAL A 54 -10.48 11.53 5.31
CA VAL A 54 -10.36 10.14 5.76
C VAL A 54 -11.64 9.68 6.47
N GLN A 55 -12.23 10.51 7.35
CA GLN A 55 -13.49 10.18 8.03
C GLN A 55 -14.66 10.03 7.07
N ALA A 56 -14.79 10.95 6.11
CA ALA A 56 -15.90 10.92 5.17
C ALA A 56 -15.80 9.70 4.24
N PHE A 57 -14.58 9.38 3.79
CA PHE A 57 -14.32 8.17 3.02
C PHE A 57 -14.67 6.91 3.81
N GLU A 58 -14.22 6.81 5.07
CA GLU A 58 -14.49 5.66 5.93
C GLU A 58 -15.97 5.49 6.25
N ALA A 59 -16.68 6.60 6.49
CA ALA A 59 -18.12 6.58 6.75
C ALA A 59 -18.91 6.02 5.55
N ASP A 60 -18.65 6.54 4.34
CA ASP A 60 -19.29 6.04 3.10
C ASP A 60 -18.93 4.57 2.84
N MET A 61 -17.66 4.19 3.03
CA MET A 61 -17.23 2.81 2.86
C MET A 61 -17.91 1.85 3.85
N LEU A 62 -17.99 2.20 5.13
CA LEU A 62 -18.66 1.40 6.16
C LEU A 62 -20.18 1.30 5.91
N GLU A 63 -20.82 2.39 5.48
CA GLU A 63 -22.24 2.38 5.12
C GLU A 63 -22.53 1.39 3.99
N ARG A 64 -21.72 1.41 2.93
CA ARG A 64 -21.85 0.47 1.80
C ARG A 64 -21.64 -0.98 2.23
N LEU A 65 -20.60 -1.26 3.01
CA LEU A 65 -20.31 -2.61 3.49
C LEU A 65 -21.40 -3.16 4.42
N ASN A 66 -21.91 -2.32 5.33
CA ASN A 66 -23.01 -2.72 6.22
C ASN A 66 -24.32 -2.92 5.44
N SER A 67 -24.60 -2.08 4.44
CA SER A 67 -25.78 -2.24 3.57
C SER A 67 -25.73 -3.54 2.78
N ASP A 68 -24.57 -3.87 2.19
CA ASP A 68 -24.38 -5.12 1.45
C ASP A 68 -24.55 -6.35 2.34
N ARG A 69 -23.94 -6.32 3.53
CA ARG A 69 -24.10 -7.38 4.53
C ARG A 69 -25.55 -7.58 4.95
N ASN A 70 -26.28 -6.48 5.23
CA ASN A 70 -27.68 -6.53 5.62
C ASN A 70 -28.56 -7.11 4.51
N ASN A 71 -28.23 -6.87 3.24
CA ASN A 71 -28.92 -7.49 2.12
C ASN A 71 -28.67 -9.01 2.02
N MET A 72 -27.52 -9.51 2.51
CA MET A 72 -27.19 -10.94 2.52
C MET A 72 -27.79 -11.69 3.72
N THR A 73 -27.99 -11.02 4.87
CA THR A 73 -28.55 -11.65 6.08
C THR A 73 -30.05 -11.42 6.22
N ILE A 74 -30.83 -12.48 6.04
CA ILE A 74 -32.30 -12.44 5.99
C ILE A 74 -32.97 -12.23 7.37
N CYS A 75 -32.29 -12.48 8.51
CA CYS A 75 -33.04 -12.64 9.78
C CYS A 75 -32.36 -12.19 11.10
N THR A 76 -31.19 -11.55 11.09
CA THR A 76 -30.53 -11.14 12.36
C THR A 76 -29.96 -9.74 12.24
N GLU A 77 -30.30 -8.84 13.17
CA GLU A 77 -29.60 -7.56 13.32
C GLU A 77 -28.15 -7.83 13.69
N VAL A 78 -27.24 -7.53 12.77
CA VAL A 78 -25.82 -7.76 12.99
C VAL A 78 -25.15 -6.45 13.38
N PRO A 79 -24.30 -6.40 14.41
CA PRO A 79 -23.64 -5.15 14.81
C PRO A 79 -22.83 -4.56 13.66
N SER A 80 -22.86 -3.23 13.55
CA SER A 80 -22.19 -2.48 12.49
C SER A 80 -20.67 -2.75 12.49
N LEU A 81 -20.11 -2.85 11.29
CA LEU A 81 -18.66 -2.95 11.11
C LEU A 81 -17.96 -1.67 11.59
N ILE A 82 -16.78 -1.85 12.18
CA ILE A 82 -15.87 -0.78 12.55
C ILE A 82 -14.52 -0.98 11.85
N VAL A 83 -13.84 0.13 11.55
CA VAL A 83 -12.44 0.09 11.11
C VAL A 83 -11.55 -0.22 12.31
N GLN A 84 -10.90 -1.38 12.29
CA GLN A 84 -9.99 -1.82 13.34
C GLN A 84 -8.56 -1.32 13.07
N GLU A 85 -8.07 -1.50 11.85
CA GLU A 85 -6.71 -1.12 11.47
C GLU A 85 -6.66 -0.56 10.04
N ARG A 86 -5.66 0.29 9.81
CA ARG A 86 -5.33 0.88 8.51
C ARG A 86 -3.88 0.52 8.23
N ARG A 87 -3.61 -0.20 7.14
CA ARG A 87 -2.28 -0.70 6.82
C ARG A 87 -1.83 -0.14 5.49
N LEU A 88 -0.63 0.44 5.45
CA LEU A 88 0.00 0.87 4.21
C LEU A 88 1.04 -0.18 3.81
N HIS A 89 0.84 -0.76 2.65
CA HIS A 89 1.78 -1.67 2.01
C HIS A 89 2.63 -0.82 1.07
N VAL A 90 3.93 -0.78 1.32
CA VAL A 90 4.89 -0.03 0.51
C VAL A 90 5.94 -0.98 -0.03
N GLY A 91 6.21 -0.91 -1.33
CA GLY A 91 7.27 -1.69 -1.94
C GLY A 91 7.59 -1.24 -3.35
N VAL A 92 8.60 -1.87 -3.93
CA VAL A 92 8.97 -1.71 -5.34
C VAL A 92 8.29 -2.80 -6.15
N HIS A 93 7.59 -2.40 -7.21
CA HIS A 93 6.91 -3.30 -8.14
C HIS A 93 7.46 -3.06 -9.56
N ASN A 94 7.61 -4.12 -10.37
CA ASN A 94 8.09 -4.01 -11.76
C ASN A 94 7.02 -4.26 -12.83
N GLY A 95 5.75 -4.23 -12.43
CA GLY A 95 4.60 -4.54 -13.29
C GLY A 95 4.20 -6.01 -13.28
N LEU A 96 5.11 -6.92 -12.92
CA LEU A 96 4.83 -8.36 -12.81
C LEU A 96 4.69 -8.82 -11.37
N GLY A 97 5.47 -8.26 -10.46
CA GLY A 97 5.40 -8.59 -9.05
C GLY A 97 6.19 -7.66 -8.15
N TRP A 98 6.14 -7.96 -6.86
CA TRP A 98 6.93 -7.29 -5.83
C TRP A 98 8.40 -7.66 -5.96
N VAL A 99 9.23 -6.65 -6.16
CA VAL A 99 10.68 -6.77 -6.31
C VAL A 99 11.38 -6.62 -4.96
N ASP A 100 10.90 -5.67 -4.16
CA ASP A 100 11.36 -5.38 -2.80
C ASP A 100 10.16 -4.93 -1.94
N GLY A 101 9.79 -5.69 -0.92
CA GLY A 101 8.54 -5.53 -0.18
C GLY A 101 7.46 -6.57 -0.57
N PRO A 102 6.18 -6.36 -0.21
CA PRO A 102 5.65 -5.17 0.45
C PRO A 102 5.98 -5.14 1.96
N GLN A 103 6.44 -3.99 2.44
CA GLN A 103 6.52 -3.70 3.88
C GLN A 103 5.16 -3.18 4.34
N VAL A 104 4.60 -3.82 5.36
CA VAL A 104 3.25 -3.55 5.86
C VAL A 104 3.34 -2.75 7.15
N MET A 105 2.80 -1.53 7.14
CA MET A 105 2.91 -0.62 8.26
C MET A 105 1.54 -0.13 8.70
N VAL A 106 1.32 -0.04 10.02
CA VAL A 106 0.06 0.46 10.56
C VAL A 106 0.05 1.99 10.53
N LEU A 107 -1.03 2.55 9.99
CA LEU A 107 -1.26 3.98 9.91
C LEU A 107 -2.09 4.45 11.11
N GLU A 108 -1.66 5.56 11.70
CA GLU A 108 -2.40 6.20 12.78
C GLU A 108 -3.06 7.49 12.31
N PRO A 109 -4.33 7.73 12.68
CA PRO A 109 -4.98 9.01 12.42
C PRO A 109 -4.34 10.10 13.27
N ARG A 110 -3.82 11.13 12.62
CA ARG A 110 -3.39 12.36 13.28
C ARG A 110 -4.51 13.37 13.21
N ALA A 111 -5.06 13.75 14.37
CA ALA A 111 -5.90 14.93 14.46
C ALA A 111 -5.07 16.17 14.10
N GLY A 112 -5.59 17.04 13.24
CA GLY A 112 -4.96 18.31 12.89
C GLY A 112 -4.91 19.24 14.10
N GLY A 113 -3.86 19.15 14.91
CA GLY A 113 -3.68 20.02 16.07
C GLY A 113 -2.35 19.79 16.79
N SER A 114 -1.38 20.67 16.52
CA SER A 114 -0.33 21.19 17.42
C SER A 114 1.02 21.35 16.71
N SER A 115 1.26 22.56 16.20
CA SER A 115 2.58 23.16 15.97
C SER A 115 2.41 24.68 15.72
N ASP A 116 2.45 25.46 16.80
CA ASP A 116 2.96 26.85 16.92
C ASP A 116 2.90 27.86 15.75
N LEU A 117 1.89 27.84 14.89
CA LEU A 117 1.68 28.94 13.93
C LEU A 117 0.22 29.33 13.87
N LYS A 118 0.01 30.62 14.20
CA LYS A 118 -1.24 31.35 14.17
C LYS A 118 -1.68 31.46 12.69
N GLU A 119 -2.57 30.59 12.22
CA GLU A 119 -3.17 30.78 10.90
C GLU A 119 -4.68 30.54 10.93
N SER A 120 -5.37 31.67 10.69
CA SER A 120 -6.68 31.87 10.09
C SER A 120 -7.56 30.65 9.82
N SER A 121 -8.75 30.69 10.45
CA SER A 121 -10.00 30.02 10.10
C SER A 121 -10.21 29.77 8.59
N THR A 122 -10.14 28.50 8.15
CA THR A 122 -11.25 27.65 7.65
C THR A 122 -10.66 26.26 7.31
N GLU A 123 -11.39 25.17 7.55
CA GLU A 123 -11.02 23.76 7.27
C GLU A 123 -10.14 23.02 8.30
N ARG A 124 -10.65 22.86 9.53
CA ARG A 124 -10.05 22.03 10.60
C ARG A 124 -10.58 20.58 10.61
N HIS A 125 -10.66 19.89 9.47
CA HIS A 125 -11.25 18.53 9.43
C HIS A 125 -10.57 17.50 8.51
N SER A 126 -9.34 17.73 8.03
CA SER A 126 -8.60 16.66 7.34
C SER A 126 -7.68 15.93 8.33
N SER A 127 -8.18 14.87 8.98
CA SER A 127 -7.23 13.97 9.65
C SER A 127 -6.38 13.28 8.59
N LEU A 128 -5.07 13.37 8.74
CA LEU A 128 -4.12 12.63 7.91
C LEU A 128 -3.82 11.30 8.58
N LEU A 129 -3.62 10.27 7.78
CA LEU A 129 -3.06 9.02 8.24
C LEU A 129 -1.54 9.12 8.17
N MET A 130 -0.86 8.93 9.29
CA MET A 130 0.60 9.01 9.34
C MET A 130 1.23 7.65 9.57
N LEU A 131 2.37 7.47 8.92
CA LEU A 131 3.27 6.37 9.16
C LEU A 131 4.18 6.67 10.37
N ARG A 132 4.30 5.72 11.30
CA ARG A 132 5.34 5.77 12.34
C ARG A 132 6.60 5.05 11.84
N GLY A 133 7.52 5.80 11.28
CA GLY A 133 8.84 5.29 10.89
C GLY A 133 9.22 5.63 9.45
N ASN A 134 10.37 5.10 9.05
CA ASN A 134 10.92 5.23 7.71
C ASN A 134 10.82 3.89 7.00
N VAL A 135 10.61 3.91 5.69
CA VAL A 135 10.63 2.70 4.85
C VAL A 135 11.89 2.73 4.01
N GLU A 136 12.79 1.79 4.24
CA GLU A 136 13.97 1.58 3.39
C GLU A 136 13.66 0.56 2.31
N LEU A 137 13.94 0.89 1.05
CA LEU A 137 13.64 0.08 -0.13
C LEU A 137 14.85 0.01 -1.05
N ARG A 138 14.97 -1.07 -1.80
CA ARG A 138 15.96 -1.25 -2.87
C ARG A 138 15.29 -1.11 -4.23
N MET A 139 15.69 -0.07 -4.95
CA MET A 139 15.10 0.29 -6.24
C MET A 139 16.09 0.06 -7.39
N ILE A 140 15.57 -0.21 -8.58
CA ILE A 140 16.36 -0.32 -9.82
C ILE A 140 16.00 0.87 -10.71
N ARG A 141 17.01 1.52 -11.30
CA ARG A 141 16.80 2.60 -12.28
C ARG A 141 16.33 2.03 -13.62
N HIS A 142 15.04 1.76 -13.72
CA HIS A 142 14.44 1.23 -14.93
C HIS A 142 12.96 1.65 -15.02
N PRO A 143 12.44 2.09 -16.18
CA PRO A 143 11.08 2.64 -16.31
C PRO A 143 9.94 1.72 -15.85
N ALA A 144 10.14 0.41 -15.91
CA ALA A 144 9.15 -0.56 -15.44
C ALA A 144 9.04 -0.66 -13.90
N PHE A 145 9.99 -0.09 -13.14
CA PHE A 145 10.04 -0.20 -11.69
C PHE A 145 9.45 1.07 -11.05
N SER A 146 8.50 0.86 -10.15
CA SER A 146 7.78 1.91 -9.47
C SER A 146 7.63 1.61 -8.00
N LEU A 147 7.50 2.66 -7.19
CA LEU A 147 7.00 2.53 -5.82
C LEU A 147 5.49 2.30 -5.88
N LEU A 148 5.02 1.25 -5.23
CA LEU A 148 3.60 0.97 -5.05
C LEU A 148 3.21 1.27 -3.61
N PHE A 149 2.11 1.98 -3.46
CA PHE A 149 1.46 2.27 -2.18
C PHE A 149 0.06 1.66 -2.21
N GLN A 150 -0.20 0.69 -1.35
CA GLN A 150 -1.52 0.06 -1.23
C GLN A 150 -2.06 0.28 0.18
N LEU A 151 -3.22 0.95 0.27
CA LEU A 151 -3.93 1.15 1.52
C LEU A 151 -4.92 0.01 1.74
N GLU A 152 -4.75 -0.73 2.84
CA GLU A 152 -5.59 -1.84 3.26
C GLU A 152 -6.34 -1.47 4.55
N TYR A 153 -7.63 -1.78 4.60
CA TYR A 153 -8.48 -1.60 5.78
C TYR A 153 -8.84 -2.97 6.38
N VAL A 154 -8.66 -3.11 7.69
CA VAL A 154 -9.11 -4.28 8.45
C VAL A 154 -10.36 -3.89 9.22
N PHE A 155 -11.44 -4.64 9.02
CA PHE A 155 -12.74 -4.41 9.68
C PHE A 155 -13.02 -5.47 10.73
N SER A 156 -13.77 -5.10 11.76
CA SER A 156 -14.29 -6.04 12.75
C SER A 156 -15.72 -5.70 13.14
N VAL A 157 -16.38 -6.67 13.79
CA VAL A 157 -17.68 -6.49 14.42
C VAL A 157 -17.43 -6.39 15.92
N PRO A 158 -17.88 -5.33 16.60
CA PRO A 158 -17.70 -5.22 18.04
C PRO A 158 -18.46 -6.35 18.74
N LEU A 159 -17.80 -7.00 19.71
CA LEU A 159 -18.43 -7.95 20.60
C LEU A 159 -19.32 -7.19 21.59
N ALA A 160 -20.56 -7.64 21.78
CA ALA A 160 -21.46 -7.09 22.79
C ALA A 160 -20.87 -7.38 24.18
N GLY A 161 -20.11 -6.44 24.75
CA GLY A 161 -19.45 -6.62 26.05
C GLY A 161 -18.52 -5.50 26.49
N ASP A 162 -17.86 -4.78 25.59
CA ASP A 162 -17.02 -3.63 25.97
C ASP A 162 -17.83 -2.33 26.03
N GLY A 163 -18.80 -2.32 26.94
CA GLY A 163 -19.42 -1.10 27.44
C GLY A 163 -18.58 -0.56 28.59
N LYS A 164 -18.12 0.69 28.47
CA LYS A 164 -17.70 1.50 29.61
C LYS A 164 -18.52 2.78 29.65
#